data_AF-A0AAW0KR06-F1
#
_entry.id   AF-A0AAW0KR06-F1
#
_cell.length_a   1.000
_cell.length_b   1.000
_cell.length_c   1.000
_cell.angle_alpha   90.00
_cell.angle_beta   90.00
_cell.angle_gamma   90.00
#
_symmetry.space_group_name_H-M   'P 1'
#
loop_
_entity.id
_entity.type
_entity.pdbx_description
1 polymer ?
#
loop_
_entity_poly.entity_id
_entity_poly.type
_entity_poly.pdbx_seq_one_letter_code
_entity_poly.pdbx_strand_id
1 'polypeptide(L)'
;MKKRNRNGEIWQFETEGIESESKVVLGLDGGATSTVCACAFHSLTQWNLLLLLSLYYLEPLQGAPSNHNSVGEDAARETLEQVMADALSKCGSNRTAVTAVCFAVSGVVDIFPSHVRLYVQNDAIAALASGTMGKLHGCVLIAGTGTIAYGFTEDGREARAAGAGPILGDWGSGYGIASQALTAIISAHDGRGSQTMLTSNPSWAHIATLVPVVVSCAEAGDEVANKILLDSVQELASSVKAVIQRLGLCGEVGRDSFPLVMVGGVLEANKKWDIGKEVINNISKDYPGVQPIRPKQVTLISLSLSTDVS
;
A
#
# COMPACT_ATOMS: atom_id res chain seq x y z
N MET A 1 40.43 -2.44 13.47
CA MET A 1 39.40 -1.37 13.38
C MET A 1 39.90 -0.27 12.46
N LYS A 2 39.41 -0.20 11.22
CA LYS A 2 39.58 0.95 10.33
C LYS A 2 38.19 1.50 10.03
N LYS A 3 37.93 2.74 10.47
CA LYS A 3 36.79 3.55 10.04
C LYS A 3 36.84 3.65 8.52
N ARG A 4 35.87 3.07 7.82
CA ARG A 4 35.62 3.36 6.40
C ARG A 4 34.69 4.56 6.35
N ASN A 5 35.24 5.75 6.11
CA ASN A 5 34.49 6.82 5.48
C ASN A 5 33.99 6.30 4.14
N ARG A 6 32.68 6.23 3.94
CA ARG A 6 32.06 6.11 2.62
C ARG A 6 31.42 7.45 2.30
N ASN A 7 32.23 8.40 1.87
CA ASN A 7 31.77 9.53 1.07
C ASN A 7 31.48 8.99 -0.34
N GLY A 8 30.35 8.31 -0.50
CA GLY A 8 29.82 7.96 -1.81
C GLY A 8 28.72 8.96 -2.15
N GLU A 9 29.02 9.94 -3.00
CA GLU A 9 27.99 10.74 -3.66
C GLU A 9 27.22 9.83 -4.62
N ILE A 10 26.07 9.31 -4.18
CA ILE A 10 25.24 8.37 -4.96
C ILE A 10 23.91 9.08 -5.27
N TRP A 11 23.95 9.98 -6.26
CA TRP A 11 22.81 10.74 -6.83
C TRP A 11 23.04 11.01 -8.34
N GLN A 12 23.59 10.05 -9.09
CA GLN A 12 24.18 10.30 -10.42
C GLN A 12 23.25 10.04 -11.61
N PHE A 13 22.02 10.57 -11.59
CA PHE A 13 21.07 10.39 -12.72
C PHE A 13 20.71 11.68 -13.50
N GLU A 14 21.20 12.86 -13.11
CA GLU A 14 20.92 14.13 -13.81
C GLU A 14 22.21 14.83 -14.29
N THR A 15 22.18 15.36 -15.52
CA THR A 15 23.12 16.38 -16.02
C THR A 15 22.88 17.72 -15.33
N GLU A 16 23.96 18.41 -14.95
CA GLU A 16 23.93 19.73 -14.31
C GLU A 16 23.02 20.72 -15.05
N GLY A 17 21.86 21.01 -14.45
CA GLY A 17 20.90 22.01 -14.91
C GLY A 17 20.78 23.16 -13.90
N ILE A 18 20.29 24.30 -14.39
CA ILE A 18 20.14 25.58 -13.67
C ILE A 18 19.45 25.39 -12.32
N GLU A 19 20.01 25.96 -11.24
CA GLU A 19 19.41 25.97 -9.89
C GLU A 19 18.00 26.58 -9.95
N SER A 20 16.99 25.78 -9.59
CA SER A 20 15.60 26.25 -9.43
C SER A 20 15.47 26.94 -8.07
N GLU A 21 15.00 28.20 -8.05
CA GLU A 21 14.70 28.93 -6.80
C GLU A 21 13.55 28.30 -6.00
N SER A 22 12.75 27.43 -6.63
CA SER A 22 11.54 26.85 -6.03
C SER A 22 11.86 25.52 -5.35
N LYS A 23 11.95 25.53 -4.02
CA LYS A 23 12.13 24.33 -3.19
C LYS A 23 10.97 23.34 -3.36
N VAL A 24 11.27 22.04 -3.37
CA VAL A 24 10.29 20.95 -3.51
C VAL A 24 10.40 19.89 -2.41
N VAL A 25 9.33 19.11 -2.24
CA VAL A 25 9.21 17.93 -1.38
C VAL A 25 8.73 16.76 -2.23
N LEU A 26 9.34 15.59 -2.04
CA LEU A 26 8.97 14.35 -2.74
C LEU A 26 8.22 13.40 -1.82
N GLY A 27 7.17 12.76 -2.34
CA GLY A 27 6.39 11.73 -1.65
C GLY A 27 6.51 10.43 -2.42
N LEU A 28 6.95 9.37 -1.74
CA LEU A 28 7.21 8.06 -2.31
C LEU A 28 6.32 7.03 -1.63
N ASP A 29 5.57 6.26 -2.42
CA ASP A 29 4.79 5.11 -1.99
C ASP A 29 5.30 3.88 -2.75
N GLY A 30 6.00 3.00 -2.04
CA GLY A 30 6.82 1.94 -2.62
C GLY A 30 6.32 0.58 -2.18
N GLY A 31 5.75 -0.16 -3.12
CA GLY A 31 5.16 -1.47 -2.88
C GLY A 31 5.90 -2.62 -3.58
N ALA A 32 5.37 -3.83 -3.38
CA ALA A 32 5.85 -5.04 -4.03
C ALA A 32 5.46 -5.14 -5.52
N THR A 33 4.55 -4.30 -6.00
CA THR A 33 4.05 -4.32 -7.38
C THR A 33 4.40 -3.07 -8.17
N SER A 34 4.47 -1.92 -7.50
CA SER A 34 4.79 -0.65 -8.14
C SER A 34 5.30 0.36 -7.11
N THR A 35 5.95 1.39 -7.61
CA THR A 35 6.38 2.55 -6.83
C THR A 35 5.77 3.80 -7.41
N VAL A 36 5.24 4.67 -6.56
CA VAL A 36 4.61 5.91 -6.95
C VAL A 36 5.38 7.08 -6.35
N CYS A 37 5.74 8.05 -7.18
CA CYS A 37 6.36 9.30 -6.73
C CYS A 37 5.47 10.51 -7.07
N ALA A 38 5.31 11.40 -6.09
CA ALA A 38 4.68 12.71 -6.24
C ALA A 38 5.67 13.82 -5.85
N CYS A 39 5.64 14.94 -6.57
CA CYS A 39 6.46 16.11 -6.28
C CYS A 39 5.58 17.33 -6.00
N ALA A 40 5.88 18.06 -4.93
CA ALA A 40 5.14 19.26 -4.53
C ALA A 40 6.09 20.41 -4.17
N PHE A 41 5.74 21.65 -4.51
CA PHE A 41 6.52 22.84 -4.14
C PHE A 41 6.35 23.18 -2.66
N HIS A 42 7.46 23.48 -1.99
CA HIS A 42 7.54 23.72 -0.54
C HIS A 42 6.73 24.95 -0.10
N SER A 43 6.64 26.02 -0.90
CA SER A 43 5.86 27.22 -0.56
C SER A 43 4.35 26.96 -0.44
N LEU A 44 3.86 25.88 -1.05
CA LEU A 44 2.46 25.46 -1.02
C LEU A 44 2.15 24.49 0.11
N THR A 45 3.16 23.84 0.67
CA THR A 45 3.01 22.94 1.82
C THR A 45 2.66 23.65 3.13
N GLN A 46 2.84 24.97 3.19
CA GLN A 46 2.43 25.79 4.34
C GLN A 46 0.93 26.17 4.33
N TRP A 47 0.21 25.96 3.21
CA TRP A 47 -1.19 26.37 3.06
C TRP A 47 -2.12 25.16 2.92
N ASN A 48 -3.08 25.08 3.85
CA ASN A 48 -4.33 24.30 3.85
C ASN A 48 -4.35 22.95 3.10
N LEU A 49 -4.52 21.85 3.85
CA LEU A 49 -4.68 20.45 3.40
C LEU A 49 -5.60 20.27 2.16
N LEU A 50 -6.67 21.05 2.08
CA LEU A 50 -7.65 21.04 0.99
C LEU A 50 -7.14 21.68 -0.33
N LEU A 51 -6.23 22.64 -0.25
CA LEU A 51 -5.63 23.31 -1.41
C LEU A 51 -4.52 22.46 -2.03
N LEU A 52 -3.69 21.78 -1.23
CA LEU A 52 -2.70 20.82 -1.73
C LEU A 52 -3.35 19.66 -2.52
N LEU A 53 -4.46 19.13 -2.02
CA LEU A 53 -5.23 18.07 -2.68
C LEU A 53 -5.96 18.54 -3.95
N SER A 54 -6.13 19.85 -4.16
CA SER A 54 -6.88 20.41 -5.29
C SER A 54 -6.03 21.18 -6.31
N LEU A 55 -4.82 21.63 -5.97
CA LEU A 55 -4.05 22.56 -6.83
C LEU A 55 -2.86 21.98 -7.58
N TYR A 56 -2.32 20.80 -7.25
CA TYR A 56 -1.16 20.27 -7.98
C TYR A 56 -1.36 18.82 -8.39
N TYR A 57 -2.08 18.67 -9.50
CA TYR A 57 -2.11 17.44 -10.29
C TYR A 57 -0.85 17.37 -11.16
N LEU A 58 0.25 16.85 -10.61
CA LEU A 58 1.12 16.03 -11.43
C LEU A 58 0.66 14.59 -11.20
N GLU A 59 0.20 13.94 -12.26
CA GLU A 59 -0.22 12.55 -12.16
C GLU A 59 0.94 11.73 -11.56
N PRO A 60 0.67 10.96 -10.49
CA PRO A 60 1.68 10.14 -9.85
C PRO A 60 2.38 9.26 -10.89
N LEU A 61 3.72 9.27 -10.87
CA LEU A 61 4.51 8.44 -11.75
C LEU A 61 4.62 7.04 -11.17
N GLN A 62 4.08 6.06 -11.91
CA GLN A 62 4.15 4.65 -11.54
C GLN A 62 5.39 4.00 -12.17
N GLY A 63 6.31 3.57 -11.32
CA GLY A 63 7.50 2.79 -11.69
C GLY A 63 7.42 1.33 -11.23
N ALA A 64 8.52 0.61 -11.40
CA ALA A 64 8.71 -0.77 -10.98
C ALA A 64 8.53 -0.96 -9.45
N PRO A 65 8.46 -2.20 -8.94
CA PRO A 65 8.45 -2.46 -7.50
C PRO A 65 9.71 -1.95 -6.79
N SER A 66 9.57 -1.40 -5.58
CA SER A 66 10.70 -0.97 -4.74
C SER A 66 10.76 -1.68 -3.38
N ASN A 67 9.91 -2.68 -3.14
CA ASN A 67 10.03 -3.51 -1.94
C ASN A 67 11.34 -4.32 -1.97
N HIS A 68 12.30 -3.92 -1.14
CA HIS A 68 13.62 -4.54 -1.06
C HIS A 68 13.59 -6.04 -0.74
N ASN A 69 12.56 -6.53 -0.06
CA ASN A 69 12.40 -7.96 0.25
C ASN A 69 11.99 -8.77 -0.98
N SER A 70 11.43 -8.11 -2.00
CA SER A 70 10.97 -8.73 -3.24
C SER A 70 11.99 -8.64 -4.37
N VAL A 71 12.60 -7.46 -4.56
CA VAL A 71 13.50 -7.19 -5.71
C VAL A 71 14.99 -7.08 -5.35
N GLY A 72 15.33 -7.05 -4.05
CA GLY A 72 16.69 -6.77 -3.57
C GLY A 72 16.98 -5.27 -3.44
N GLU A 73 18.05 -4.93 -2.71
CA GLU A 73 18.39 -3.55 -2.37
C GLU A 73 18.76 -2.71 -3.61
N ASP A 74 19.56 -3.27 -4.52
CA ASP A 74 20.06 -2.53 -5.70
C ASP A 74 18.92 -2.18 -6.66
N ALA A 75 18.04 -3.13 -6.99
CA ALA A 75 16.90 -2.89 -7.87
C ALA A 75 15.86 -1.94 -7.23
N ALA A 76 15.65 -2.04 -5.91
CA ALA A 76 14.80 -1.11 -5.18
C ALA A 76 15.35 0.32 -5.24
N ARG A 77 16.67 0.47 -5.07
CA ARG A 77 17.37 1.76 -5.16
C ARG A 77 17.24 2.37 -6.56
N GLU A 78 17.56 1.61 -7.61
CA GLU A 78 17.45 2.07 -9.00
C GLU A 78 16.02 2.53 -9.32
N THR A 79 15.03 1.78 -8.85
CA THR A 79 13.61 2.13 -9.02
C THR A 79 13.26 3.44 -8.33
N LEU A 80 13.68 3.62 -7.06
CA LEU A 80 13.45 4.85 -6.31
C LEU A 80 14.11 6.05 -6.98
N GLU A 81 15.35 5.91 -7.43
CA GLU A 81 16.08 6.96 -8.16
C GLU A 81 15.35 7.35 -9.45
N GLN A 82 14.91 6.37 -10.24
CA GLN A 82 14.19 6.60 -11.49
C GLN A 82 12.86 7.35 -11.27
N VAL A 83 12.02 6.91 -10.33
CA VAL A 83 10.71 7.56 -10.11
C VAL A 83 10.85 8.96 -9.52
N MET A 84 11.89 9.22 -8.73
CA MET A 84 12.22 10.57 -8.24
C MET A 84 12.68 11.46 -9.39
N ALA A 85 13.58 10.97 -10.24
CA ALA A 85 14.06 11.69 -11.42
C ALA A 85 12.91 12.09 -12.35
N ASP A 86 12.03 11.14 -12.66
CA ASP A 86 10.88 11.38 -13.53
C ASP A 86 9.91 12.41 -12.90
N ALA A 87 9.70 12.35 -11.58
CA ALA A 87 8.83 13.30 -10.87
C ALA A 87 9.42 14.72 -10.83
N LEU A 88 10.74 14.83 -10.63
CA LEU A 88 11.46 16.10 -10.69
C LEU A 88 11.42 16.70 -12.09
N SER A 89 11.70 15.88 -13.11
CA SER A 89 11.61 16.29 -14.51
C SER A 89 10.21 16.80 -14.86
N LYS A 90 9.15 16.07 -14.46
CA LYS A 90 7.76 16.50 -14.68
C LYS A 90 7.39 17.80 -13.98
N CYS A 91 7.96 18.07 -12.80
CA CYS A 91 7.72 19.33 -12.08
C CYS A 91 8.64 20.48 -12.52
N GLY A 92 9.51 20.26 -13.51
CA GLY A 92 10.48 21.26 -13.97
C GLY A 92 11.50 21.66 -12.90
N SER A 93 11.77 20.77 -11.94
CA SER A 93 12.77 20.97 -10.88
C SER A 93 13.88 19.92 -11.01
N ASN A 94 14.88 20.03 -10.15
CA ASN A 94 16.02 19.12 -10.11
C ASN A 94 16.30 18.72 -8.65
N ARG A 95 17.27 17.83 -8.46
CA ARG A 95 17.66 17.34 -7.12
C ARG A 95 18.05 18.43 -6.12
N THR A 96 18.65 19.55 -6.55
CA THR A 96 19.13 20.59 -5.61
C THR A 96 17.99 21.39 -4.99
N ALA A 97 16.81 21.37 -5.63
CA ALA A 97 15.59 21.94 -5.09
C ALA A 97 14.93 21.07 -4.01
N VAL A 98 15.31 19.79 -3.88
CA VAL A 98 14.69 18.86 -2.94
C VAL A 98 15.10 19.19 -1.50
N THR A 99 14.10 19.46 -0.65
CA THR A 99 14.32 19.80 0.77
C THR A 99 13.95 18.68 1.71
N ALA A 100 13.00 17.83 1.32
CA ALA A 100 12.54 16.71 2.09
C ALA A 100 11.97 15.60 1.18
N VAL A 101 12.08 14.36 1.66
CA VAL A 101 11.50 13.18 1.02
C VAL A 101 10.73 12.37 2.05
N CYS A 102 9.50 12.03 1.71
CA CYS A 102 8.56 11.30 2.55
C CYS A 102 8.37 9.90 1.97
N PHE A 103 8.74 8.89 2.75
CA PHE A 103 8.67 7.49 2.39
C PHE A 103 7.48 6.82 3.07
N ALA A 104 6.59 6.25 2.27
CA ALA A 104 5.67 5.19 2.67
C ALA A 104 6.17 3.90 2.00
N VAL A 105 7.30 3.37 2.48
CA VAL A 105 7.93 2.17 1.90
C VAL A 105 8.32 1.19 2.99
N SER A 106 8.23 -0.11 2.69
CA SER A 106 8.80 -1.16 3.53
C SER A 106 10.31 -1.25 3.28
N GLY A 107 11.11 -0.72 4.22
CA GLY A 107 12.56 -0.77 4.18
C GLY A 107 13.16 0.39 3.41
N VAL A 108 13.81 1.31 4.12
CA VAL A 108 14.47 2.47 3.51
C VAL A 108 15.94 2.15 3.30
N VAL A 109 16.41 2.46 2.10
CA VAL A 109 17.82 2.42 1.73
C VAL A 109 18.41 3.80 2.00
N ASP A 110 19.52 3.86 2.74
CA ASP A 110 20.17 5.10 3.14
C ASP A 110 20.90 5.71 1.93
N ILE A 111 20.17 6.50 1.13
CA ILE A 111 20.65 6.99 -0.18
C ILE A 111 20.75 8.52 -0.28
N PHE A 112 20.34 9.30 0.72
CA PHE A 112 20.22 10.76 0.59
C PHE A 112 21.38 11.56 1.22
N PRO A 113 21.74 12.73 0.66
CA PRO A 113 22.70 13.64 1.27
C PRO A 113 22.12 14.30 2.53
N SER A 114 22.99 14.76 3.42
CA SER A 114 22.64 15.27 4.76
C SER A 114 21.75 16.53 4.78
N HIS A 115 21.60 17.24 3.67
CA HIS A 115 20.74 18.42 3.58
C HIS A 115 19.27 18.08 3.27
N VAL A 116 18.98 16.85 2.86
CA VAL A 116 17.61 16.38 2.59
C VAL A 116 17.03 15.76 3.85
N ARG A 117 15.88 16.25 4.32
CA ARG A 117 15.18 15.63 5.46
C ARG A 117 14.45 14.38 5.00
N LEU A 118 14.62 13.28 5.74
CA LEU A 118 13.95 12.02 5.45
C LEU A 118 12.86 11.76 6.48
N TYR A 119 11.63 11.59 5.99
CA TYR A 119 10.50 11.16 6.79
C TYR A 119 10.11 9.76 6.36
N VAL A 120 10.36 8.79 7.23
CA VAL A 120 10.03 7.38 6.96
C VAL A 120 8.81 7.02 7.78
N GLN A 121 7.71 6.72 7.09
CA GLN A 121 6.47 6.26 7.70
C GLN A 121 6.16 4.84 7.25
N ASN A 122 5.49 4.11 8.15
CA ASN A 122 4.89 2.84 7.83
C ASN A 122 3.76 3.07 6.79
N ASP A 123 3.71 2.23 5.76
CA ASP A 123 2.72 2.28 4.68
C ASP A 123 1.27 2.25 5.21
N ALA A 124 1.01 1.50 6.28
CA ALA A 124 -0.28 1.48 6.95
C ALA A 124 -0.63 2.80 7.66
N ILE A 125 0.34 3.51 8.23
CA ILE A 125 0.09 4.83 8.84
C ILE A 125 -0.24 5.86 7.76
N ALA A 126 0.56 5.89 6.69
CA ALA A 126 0.32 6.74 5.53
C ALA A 126 -1.06 6.47 4.90
N ALA A 127 -1.39 5.18 4.70
CA ALA A 127 -2.69 4.75 4.19
C ALA A 127 -3.83 5.19 5.12
N LEU A 128 -3.74 4.94 6.43
CA LEU A 128 -4.77 5.35 7.38
C LEU A 128 -4.99 6.86 7.36
N ALA A 129 -3.93 7.65 7.47
CA ALA A 129 -3.99 9.11 7.41
C ALA A 129 -4.61 9.60 6.10
N SER A 130 -4.34 8.89 5.00
CA SER A 130 -4.88 9.25 3.68
C SER A 130 -6.40 9.17 3.60
N GLY A 131 -7.00 8.19 4.29
CA GLY A 131 -8.45 8.05 4.35
C GLY A 131 -9.11 8.95 5.41
N THR A 132 -8.35 9.49 6.34
CA THR A 132 -8.86 10.18 7.54
C THR A 132 -8.49 11.66 7.60
N MET A 133 -8.00 12.22 6.49
CA MET A 133 -7.57 13.61 6.37
C MET A 133 -6.50 13.99 7.41
N GLY A 134 -5.54 13.08 7.64
CA GLY A 134 -4.42 13.27 8.58
C GLY A 134 -4.69 12.83 10.02
N LYS A 135 -5.91 12.43 10.37
CA LYS A 135 -6.24 11.97 11.73
C LYS A 135 -5.93 10.49 11.94
N LEU A 136 -4.97 10.14 12.80
CA LEU A 136 -4.67 8.75 13.12
C LEU A 136 -5.70 8.14 14.11
N HIS A 137 -6.90 7.87 13.60
CA HIS A 137 -7.98 7.21 14.32
C HIS A 137 -8.72 6.24 13.39
N GLY A 138 -9.07 5.05 13.89
CA GLY A 138 -9.79 4.01 13.18
C GLY A 138 -8.90 2.84 12.79
N CYS A 139 -9.22 2.18 11.67
CA CYS A 139 -8.50 1.01 11.19
C CYS A 139 -8.16 1.19 9.70
N VAL A 140 -7.03 0.65 9.27
CA VAL A 140 -6.67 0.46 7.88
C VAL A 140 -6.54 -1.03 7.58
N LEU A 141 -7.00 -1.43 6.40
CA LEU A 141 -6.77 -2.73 5.80
C LEU A 141 -6.03 -2.52 4.48
N ILE A 142 -4.81 -3.04 4.39
CA ILE A 142 -4.05 -3.11 3.13
C ILE A 142 -4.10 -4.55 2.64
N ALA A 143 -4.52 -4.77 1.39
CA ALA A 143 -4.42 -6.07 0.72
C ALA A 143 -3.92 -5.91 -0.72
N GLY A 144 -2.65 -6.27 -0.94
CA GLY A 144 -1.96 -6.32 -2.22
C GLY A 144 -1.25 -7.67 -2.35
N THR A 145 0.05 -7.67 -2.64
CA THR A 145 0.86 -8.91 -2.59
C THR A 145 0.83 -9.57 -1.22
N GLY A 146 0.90 -8.77 -0.15
CA GLY A 146 0.69 -9.18 1.25
C GLY A 146 -0.53 -8.48 1.84
N THR A 147 -0.76 -8.68 3.14
CA THR A 147 -1.90 -8.08 3.85
C THR A 147 -1.51 -7.57 5.22
N ILE A 148 -2.13 -6.48 5.66
CA ILE A 148 -2.01 -5.99 7.04
C ILE A 148 -3.29 -5.26 7.44
N ALA A 149 -3.75 -5.49 8.67
CA ALA A 149 -4.72 -4.65 9.34
C ALA A 149 -4.03 -3.90 10.49
N TYR A 150 -4.20 -2.59 10.57
CA TYR A 150 -3.57 -1.77 11.61
C TYR A 150 -4.53 -0.68 12.04
N GLY A 151 -4.55 -0.31 13.31
CA GLY A 151 -5.51 0.67 13.81
C GLY A 151 -4.97 1.47 14.96
N PHE A 152 -5.61 2.62 15.16
CA PHE A 152 -5.28 3.60 16.17
C PHE A 152 -6.56 4.13 16.83
N THR A 153 -6.44 4.43 18.12
CA THR A 153 -7.48 5.09 18.92
C THR A 153 -7.15 6.57 19.08
N GLU A 154 -8.11 7.40 19.47
CA GLU A 154 -7.85 8.85 19.65
C GLU A 154 -6.81 9.13 20.75
N ASP A 155 -6.70 8.23 21.74
CA ASP A 155 -5.70 8.28 22.81
C ASP A 155 -4.33 7.69 22.39
N GLY A 156 -4.17 7.31 21.13
CA GLY A 156 -2.89 6.87 20.55
C GLY A 156 -2.54 5.41 20.78
N ARG A 157 -3.43 4.59 21.35
CA ARG A 157 -3.20 3.13 21.40
C ARG A 157 -3.31 2.54 19.99
N GLU A 158 -2.47 1.56 19.71
CA GLU A 158 -2.37 0.90 18.41
C GLU A 158 -2.55 -0.61 18.51
N ALA A 159 -3.04 -1.23 17.44
CA ALA A 159 -3.11 -2.68 17.33
C ALA A 159 -3.00 -3.13 15.87
N ARG A 160 -2.21 -4.18 15.64
CA ARG A 160 -1.94 -4.75 14.32
C ARG A 160 -2.35 -6.22 14.23
N ALA A 161 -2.91 -6.65 13.10
CA ALA A 161 -3.12 -8.05 12.73
C ALA A 161 -2.61 -8.31 11.30
N ALA A 162 -2.28 -9.57 10.99
CA ALA A 162 -1.64 -9.97 9.74
C ALA A 162 -0.29 -9.27 9.46
N GLY A 163 0.26 -9.52 8.27
CA GLY A 163 1.53 -8.98 7.79
C GLY A 163 2.74 -9.76 8.31
N ALA A 164 2.53 -10.99 8.76
CA ALA A 164 3.61 -11.91 9.13
C ALA A 164 4.23 -12.59 7.89
N GLY A 165 3.70 -12.28 6.70
CA GLY A 165 4.12 -12.85 5.43
C GLY A 165 3.23 -14.01 4.98
N PRO A 166 3.42 -14.44 3.72
CA PRO A 166 2.54 -15.42 3.08
C PRO A 166 2.62 -16.83 3.67
N ILE A 167 3.70 -17.16 4.37
CA ILE A 167 3.86 -18.47 5.00
C ILE A 167 3.04 -18.57 6.29
N LEU A 168 2.87 -17.46 7.01
CA LEU A 168 2.39 -17.45 8.39
C LEU A 168 0.93 -17.00 8.55
N GLY A 169 0.33 -16.34 7.55
CA GLY A 169 -1.05 -15.88 7.73
C GLY A 169 -1.63 -14.91 6.71
N ASP A 170 -0.85 -14.40 5.74
CA ASP A 170 -1.35 -13.44 4.74
C ASP A 170 -2.23 -14.12 3.67
N TRP A 171 -3.14 -15.01 4.06
CA TRP A 171 -3.94 -15.87 3.18
C TRP A 171 -4.99 -15.10 2.38
N GLY A 172 -5.45 -13.97 2.88
CA GLY A 172 -6.32 -13.04 2.15
C GLY A 172 -5.60 -12.13 1.15
N SER A 173 -4.27 -12.19 1.08
CA SER A 173 -3.47 -11.41 0.13
C SER A 173 -3.53 -11.99 -1.28
N GLY A 174 -3.01 -11.23 -2.26
CA GLY A 174 -2.86 -11.72 -3.61
C GLY A 174 -1.93 -12.94 -3.69
N TYR A 175 -0.87 -12.99 -2.88
CA TYR A 175 -0.05 -14.19 -2.77
C TYR A 175 -0.86 -15.37 -2.18
N GLY A 176 -1.63 -15.12 -1.13
CA GLY A 176 -2.46 -16.13 -0.47
C GLY A 176 -3.51 -16.74 -1.41
N ILE A 177 -4.26 -15.89 -2.13
CA ILE A 177 -5.22 -16.29 -3.16
C ILE A 177 -4.53 -17.12 -4.25
N ALA A 178 -3.39 -16.64 -4.74
CA ALA A 178 -2.66 -17.34 -5.79
C ALA A 178 -2.11 -18.70 -5.34
N SER A 179 -1.57 -18.79 -4.12
CA SER A 179 -1.07 -20.03 -3.53
C SER A 179 -2.17 -21.08 -3.39
N GLN A 180 -3.36 -20.67 -2.93
CA GLN A 180 -4.53 -21.54 -2.83
C GLN A 180 -5.00 -22.00 -4.23
N ALA A 181 -5.03 -21.09 -5.21
CA ALA A 181 -5.39 -21.43 -6.59
C ALA A 181 -4.41 -22.42 -7.23
N LEU A 182 -3.10 -22.22 -7.05
CA LEU A 182 -2.07 -23.16 -7.53
C LEU A 182 -2.22 -24.54 -6.88
N THR A 183 -2.46 -24.57 -5.57
CA THR A 183 -2.69 -25.81 -4.82
C THR A 183 -3.93 -26.53 -5.34
N ALA A 184 -5.00 -25.79 -5.65
CA ALA A 184 -6.22 -26.33 -6.22
C ALA A 184 -6.00 -26.88 -7.64
N ILE A 185 -5.26 -26.17 -8.50
CA ILE A 185 -4.88 -26.63 -9.85
C ILE A 185 -4.14 -27.95 -9.79
N ILE A 186 -3.09 -28.05 -8.96
CA ILE A 186 -2.30 -29.28 -8.83
C ILE A 186 -3.15 -30.42 -8.26
N SER A 187 -3.99 -30.14 -7.27
CA SER A 187 -4.89 -31.15 -6.68
C SER A 187 -5.95 -31.63 -7.67
N ALA A 188 -6.46 -30.76 -8.54
CA ALA A 188 -7.38 -31.17 -9.61
C ALA A 188 -6.66 -32.01 -10.67
N HIS A 189 -5.40 -31.67 -11.00
CA HIS A 189 -4.60 -32.34 -12.01
C HIS A 189 -4.21 -33.77 -11.61
N ASP A 190 -3.83 -33.98 -10.35
CA ASP A 190 -3.47 -35.31 -9.83
C ASP A 190 -4.66 -36.10 -9.25
N GLY A 191 -5.87 -35.54 -9.31
CA GLY A 191 -7.12 -36.18 -8.90
C GLY A 191 -7.42 -36.15 -7.41
N ARG A 192 -6.63 -35.43 -6.59
CA ARG A 192 -6.89 -35.25 -5.14
C ARG A 192 -7.96 -34.21 -4.83
N GLY A 193 -8.26 -33.30 -5.76
CA GLY A 193 -9.17 -32.18 -5.58
C GLY A 193 -10.27 -32.12 -6.64
N SER A 194 -11.27 -31.28 -6.39
CA SER A 194 -12.37 -31.03 -7.33
C SER A 194 -11.86 -30.43 -8.64
N GLN A 195 -12.52 -30.75 -9.75
CA GLN A 195 -12.23 -30.14 -11.05
C GLN A 195 -12.51 -28.64 -11.01
N THR A 196 -11.65 -27.84 -11.65
CA THR A 196 -11.73 -26.38 -11.66
C THR A 196 -11.29 -25.81 -13.00
N MET A 197 -11.97 -24.76 -13.46
CA MET A 197 -11.63 -23.94 -14.62
C MET A 197 -10.23 -23.31 -14.50
N LEU A 198 -9.69 -23.19 -13.28
CA LEU A 198 -8.34 -22.69 -13.04
C LEU A 198 -7.26 -23.53 -13.76
N THR A 199 -7.51 -24.84 -13.94
CA THR A 199 -6.59 -25.76 -14.65
C THR A 199 -6.40 -25.40 -16.12
N SER A 200 -7.36 -24.71 -16.73
CA SER A 200 -7.35 -24.39 -18.17
C SER A 200 -6.54 -23.13 -18.49
N ASN A 201 -6.03 -22.41 -17.48
CA ASN A 201 -5.28 -21.18 -17.70
C ASN A 201 -3.76 -21.44 -17.68
N PRO A 202 -3.02 -21.20 -18.78
CA PRO A 202 -1.58 -21.43 -18.84
C PRO A 202 -0.75 -20.43 -18.02
N SER A 203 -1.37 -19.38 -17.46
CA SER A 203 -0.68 -18.28 -16.79
C SER A 203 -0.36 -18.50 -15.30
N TRP A 204 -0.58 -19.71 -14.78
CA TRP A 204 -0.32 -20.05 -13.37
C TRP A 204 1.16 -19.85 -12.94
N ALA A 205 2.09 -19.71 -13.88
CA ALA A 205 3.49 -19.41 -13.59
C ALA A 205 3.74 -18.03 -12.92
N HIS A 206 2.78 -17.10 -12.94
CA HIS A 206 2.92 -15.78 -12.32
C HIS A 206 1.89 -15.55 -11.20
N ILE A 207 2.36 -15.61 -9.95
CA ILE A 207 1.56 -15.42 -8.73
C ILE A 207 0.79 -14.08 -8.75
N ALA A 208 1.45 -13.00 -9.16
CA ALA A 208 0.87 -11.65 -9.15
C ALA A 208 -0.31 -11.46 -10.13
N THR A 209 -0.43 -12.31 -11.15
CA THR A 209 -1.48 -12.20 -12.18
C THR A 209 -2.62 -13.19 -11.98
N LEU A 210 -2.59 -14.00 -10.90
CA LEU A 210 -3.55 -15.07 -10.72
C LEU A 210 -4.86 -14.59 -10.08
N VAL A 211 -4.86 -13.52 -9.28
CA VAL A 211 -6.08 -13.00 -8.63
C VAL A 211 -7.18 -12.66 -9.64
N PRO A 212 -6.93 -11.91 -10.74
CA PRO A 212 -7.96 -11.65 -11.75
C PRO A 212 -8.49 -12.92 -12.42
N VAL A 213 -7.66 -13.96 -12.56
CA VAL A 213 -8.08 -15.26 -13.10
C VAL A 213 -9.01 -15.97 -12.14
N VAL A 214 -8.68 -16.02 -10.85
CA VAL A 214 -9.53 -16.63 -9.81
C VAL A 214 -10.88 -15.91 -9.75
N VAL A 215 -10.88 -14.57 -9.79
CA VAL A 215 -12.11 -13.78 -9.87
C VAL A 215 -12.91 -14.16 -11.12
N SER A 216 -12.30 -14.20 -12.30
CA SER A 216 -12.99 -14.54 -13.55
C SER A 216 -13.60 -15.95 -13.52
N CYS A 217 -12.90 -16.93 -12.94
CA CYS A 217 -13.43 -18.29 -12.77
C CYS A 217 -14.62 -18.31 -11.79
N ALA A 218 -14.52 -17.61 -10.66
CA ALA A 218 -15.63 -17.50 -9.71
C ALA A 218 -16.87 -16.83 -10.36
N GLU A 219 -16.67 -15.78 -11.15
CA GLU A 219 -17.75 -15.11 -11.90
C GLU A 219 -18.40 -16.01 -12.98
N ALA A 220 -17.67 -17.03 -13.44
CA ALA A 220 -18.16 -18.06 -14.35
C ALA A 220 -18.85 -19.24 -13.64
N GLY A 221 -18.93 -19.21 -12.30
CA GLY A 221 -19.60 -20.24 -11.49
C GLY A 221 -18.68 -21.36 -11.01
N ASP A 222 -17.35 -21.20 -11.08
CA ASP A 222 -16.41 -22.15 -10.51
C ASP A 222 -16.46 -22.13 -8.98
N GLU A 223 -16.92 -23.23 -8.38
CA GLU A 223 -17.08 -23.37 -6.93
C GLU A 223 -15.75 -23.32 -6.17
N VAL A 224 -14.67 -23.84 -6.75
CA VAL A 224 -13.33 -23.85 -6.13
C VAL A 224 -12.78 -22.43 -6.09
N ALA A 225 -12.86 -21.71 -7.20
CA ALA A 225 -12.45 -20.32 -7.27
C ALA A 225 -13.30 -19.43 -6.34
N ASN A 226 -14.62 -19.65 -6.31
CA ASN A 226 -15.51 -18.93 -5.40
C ASN A 226 -15.14 -19.19 -3.93
N LYS A 227 -14.85 -20.45 -3.58
CA LYS A 227 -14.41 -20.82 -2.23
C LYS A 227 -13.11 -20.13 -1.83
N ILE A 228 -12.10 -20.10 -2.70
CA ILE A 228 -10.81 -19.41 -2.43
C ILE A 228 -11.04 -17.94 -2.09
N LEU A 229 -11.94 -17.27 -2.82
CA LEU A 229 -12.23 -15.85 -2.59
C LEU A 229 -13.03 -15.61 -1.31
N LEU A 230 -13.98 -16.50 -0.98
CA LEU A 230 -14.71 -16.44 0.29
C LEU A 230 -13.79 -16.69 1.49
N ASP A 231 -12.89 -17.67 1.39
CA ASP A 231 -11.89 -17.95 2.43
C ASP A 231 -10.97 -16.71 2.61
N SER A 232 -10.57 -16.07 1.51
CA SER A 232 -9.78 -14.83 1.54
C SER A 232 -10.53 -13.65 2.19
N VAL A 233 -11.81 -13.47 1.88
CA VAL A 233 -12.68 -12.47 2.54
C VAL A 233 -12.73 -12.71 4.05
N GLN A 234 -12.86 -13.97 4.48
CA GLN A 234 -12.94 -14.31 5.88
C GLN A 234 -11.63 -13.99 6.63
N GLU A 235 -10.48 -14.25 6.03
CA GLU A 235 -9.16 -13.93 6.59
C GLU A 235 -8.94 -12.43 6.73
N LEU A 236 -9.26 -11.65 5.68
CA LEU A 236 -9.19 -10.20 5.69
C LEU A 236 -10.11 -9.59 6.76
N ALA A 237 -11.37 -10.05 6.81
CA ALA A 237 -12.34 -9.59 7.79
C ALA A 237 -11.89 -9.94 9.21
N SER A 238 -11.42 -11.16 9.45
CA SER A 238 -10.94 -11.60 10.77
C SER A 238 -9.78 -10.74 11.27
N SER A 239 -8.86 -10.38 10.37
CA SER A 239 -7.74 -9.48 10.69
C SER A 239 -8.23 -8.10 11.15
N VAL A 240 -9.20 -7.51 10.45
CA VAL A 240 -9.79 -6.22 10.85
C VAL A 240 -10.55 -6.34 12.18
N LYS A 241 -11.38 -7.38 12.34
CA LYS A 241 -12.13 -7.63 13.58
C LYS A 241 -11.20 -7.77 14.78
N ALA A 242 -10.06 -8.44 14.62
CA ALA A 242 -9.06 -8.57 15.69
C ALA A 242 -8.46 -7.22 16.10
N VAL A 243 -8.28 -6.27 15.17
CA VAL A 243 -7.83 -4.90 15.47
C VAL A 243 -8.94 -4.13 16.20
N ILE A 244 -10.17 -4.14 15.67
CA ILE A 244 -11.34 -3.47 16.27
C ILE A 244 -11.52 -3.90 17.73
N GLN A 245 -11.48 -5.21 18.00
CA GLN A 245 -11.69 -5.76 19.34
C GLN A 245 -10.61 -5.34 20.33
N ARG A 246 -9.33 -5.39 19.94
CA ARG A 246 -8.22 -5.03 20.84
C ARG A 246 -8.19 -3.55 21.17
N LEU A 247 -8.64 -2.71 20.25
CA LEU A 247 -8.66 -1.27 20.43
C LEU A 247 -9.96 -0.76 21.07
N GLY A 248 -11.05 -1.54 20.96
CA GLY A 248 -12.38 -1.08 21.33
C GLY A 248 -12.83 0.08 20.43
N LEU A 249 -12.56 -0.01 19.12
CA LEU A 249 -12.90 1.08 18.17
C LEU A 249 -14.40 1.36 18.07
N CYS A 250 -15.22 0.37 18.43
CA CYS A 250 -16.64 0.53 18.65
C CYS A 250 -16.90 0.42 20.16
N GLY A 251 -17.59 1.40 20.76
CA GLY A 251 -17.95 1.38 22.17
C GLY A 251 -18.81 0.17 22.56
N GLU A 252 -19.07 0.00 23.86
CA GLU A 252 -19.81 -1.15 24.44
C GLU A 252 -21.20 -1.38 23.82
N VAL A 253 -21.77 -0.38 23.14
CA VAL A 253 -23.10 -0.43 22.49
C VAL A 253 -23.02 -0.59 20.96
N GLY A 254 -21.83 -0.67 20.37
CA GLY A 254 -21.62 -0.92 18.93
C GLY A 254 -22.14 0.18 17.98
N ARG A 255 -22.46 1.36 18.49
CA ARG A 255 -23.04 2.49 17.73
C ARG A 255 -22.04 3.58 17.35
N ASP A 256 -20.86 3.58 17.96
CA ASP A 256 -19.82 4.54 17.60
C ASP A 256 -19.25 4.16 16.24
N SER A 257 -19.17 5.16 15.36
CA SER A 257 -18.63 4.98 14.02
C SER A 257 -17.12 5.14 14.01
N PHE A 258 -16.43 4.30 13.24
CA PHE A 258 -14.99 4.42 13.03
C PHE A 258 -14.67 4.27 11.54
N PRO A 259 -13.65 4.98 11.02
CA PRO A 259 -13.23 4.82 9.64
C PRO A 259 -12.47 3.50 9.48
N LEU A 260 -12.79 2.77 8.41
CA LEU A 260 -12.02 1.64 7.91
C LEU A 260 -11.46 2.01 6.54
N VAL A 261 -10.19 2.38 6.52
CA VAL A 261 -9.48 2.73 5.28
C VAL A 261 -9.04 1.46 4.57
N MET A 262 -9.33 1.34 3.28
CA MET A 262 -9.08 0.15 2.48
C MET A 262 -8.17 0.48 1.30
N VAL A 263 -7.01 -0.18 1.22
CA VAL A 263 -5.99 0.08 0.18
C VAL A 263 -5.49 -1.24 -0.41
N GLY A 264 -5.18 -1.22 -1.71
CA GLY A 264 -4.50 -2.32 -2.41
C GLY A 264 -5.39 -3.04 -3.43
N GLY A 265 -4.74 -3.55 -4.48
CA GLY A 265 -5.41 -4.09 -5.67
C GLY A 265 -6.31 -5.30 -5.43
N VAL A 266 -6.14 -6.05 -4.33
CA VAL A 266 -7.05 -7.16 -3.98
C VAL A 266 -8.43 -6.63 -3.56
N LEU A 267 -8.49 -5.43 -2.99
CA LEU A 267 -9.74 -4.82 -2.53
C LEU A 267 -10.46 -4.05 -3.63
N GLU A 268 -9.86 -3.91 -4.82
CA GLU A 268 -10.47 -3.25 -5.97
C GLU A 268 -11.64 -4.06 -6.52
N ALA A 269 -12.70 -3.36 -6.93
CA ALA A 269 -13.93 -3.99 -7.39
C ALA A 269 -13.74 -4.57 -8.80
N ASN A 270 -14.18 -5.82 -9.03
CA ASN A 270 -14.37 -6.37 -10.37
C ASN A 270 -15.86 -6.33 -10.76
N LYS A 271 -16.19 -6.75 -11.98
CA LYS A 271 -17.53 -6.54 -12.57
C LYS A 271 -18.65 -7.20 -11.76
N LYS A 272 -18.49 -8.44 -11.34
CA LYS A 272 -19.46 -9.18 -10.52
C LYS A 272 -18.93 -9.53 -9.15
N TRP A 273 -17.61 -9.61 -8.99
CA TRP A 273 -16.99 -9.96 -7.72
C TRP A 273 -16.16 -8.83 -7.10
N ASP A 274 -16.43 -8.50 -5.85
CA ASP A 274 -15.78 -7.40 -5.13
C ASP A 274 -15.41 -7.88 -3.73
N ILE A 275 -14.16 -8.30 -3.58
CA ILE A 275 -13.60 -8.79 -2.31
C ILE A 275 -13.74 -7.69 -1.24
N GLY A 276 -13.45 -6.43 -1.59
CA GLY A 276 -13.57 -5.31 -0.67
C GLY A 276 -14.99 -5.14 -0.14
N LYS A 277 -16.00 -5.21 -1.01
CA LYS A 277 -17.41 -5.17 -0.61
C LYS A 277 -17.79 -6.34 0.29
N GLU A 278 -17.36 -7.55 -0.03
CA GLU A 278 -17.67 -8.73 0.80
C GLU A 278 -16.97 -8.69 2.18
N VAL A 279 -15.76 -8.15 2.25
CA VAL A 279 -15.07 -7.86 3.53
C VAL A 279 -15.90 -6.89 4.37
N ILE A 280 -16.39 -5.80 3.77
CA ILE A 280 -17.27 -4.85 4.47
C ILE A 280 -18.58 -5.52 4.91
N ASN A 281 -19.24 -6.27 4.05
CA ASN A 281 -20.46 -7.02 4.40
C ASN A 281 -20.21 -7.98 5.58
N ASN A 282 -19.04 -8.61 5.66
CA ASN A 282 -18.67 -9.51 6.75
C ASN A 282 -18.42 -8.74 8.06
N ILE A 283 -17.75 -7.59 8.00
CA ILE A 283 -17.45 -6.74 9.17
C ILE A 283 -18.72 -6.08 9.71
N SER A 284 -19.56 -5.49 8.85
CA SER A 284 -20.76 -4.74 9.23
C SER A 284 -21.81 -5.57 9.95
N LYS A 285 -21.78 -6.91 9.85
CA LYS A 285 -22.64 -7.82 10.62
C LYS A 285 -22.39 -7.71 12.13
N ASP A 286 -21.13 -7.58 12.51
CA ASP A 286 -20.71 -7.49 13.91
C ASP A 286 -20.48 -6.03 14.34
N TYR A 287 -20.11 -5.18 13.38
CA TYR A 287 -19.71 -3.78 13.60
C TYR A 287 -20.44 -2.83 12.63
N PRO A 288 -21.73 -2.55 12.84
CA PRO A 288 -22.54 -1.75 11.92
C PRO A 288 -22.07 -0.28 11.78
N GLY A 289 -21.27 0.22 12.73
CA GLY A 289 -20.67 1.56 12.70
C GLY A 289 -19.45 1.71 11.79
N VAL A 290 -19.00 0.65 11.11
CA VAL A 290 -17.84 0.72 10.21
C VAL A 290 -18.11 1.67 9.04
N GLN A 291 -17.19 2.62 8.82
CA GLN A 291 -17.26 3.57 7.70
C GLN A 291 -16.14 3.26 6.69
N PRO A 292 -16.41 2.51 5.61
CA PRO A 292 -15.39 2.18 4.63
C PRO A 292 -14.93 3.42 3.85
N ILE A 293 -13.62 3.60 3.74
CA ILE A 293 -13.00 4.69 2.99
C ILE A 293 -11.97 4.11 2.02
N ARG A 294 -12.09 4.47 0.73
CA ARG A 294 -11.10 4.14 -0.30
C ARG A 294 -10.38 5.43 -0.68
N PRO A 295 -9.13 5.65 -0.24
CA PRO A 295 -8.42 6.89 -0.50
C PRO A 295 -8.07 6.97 -1.99
N LYS A 296 -8.18 8.16 -2.58
CA LYS A 296 -7.84 8.38 -3.99
C LYS A 296 -6.34 8.53 -4.23
N GLN A 297 -5.60 9.04 -3.24
CA GLN A 297 -4.18 9.41 -3.38
C GLN A 297 -3.45 9.23 -2.03
N VAL A 298 -2.88 8.04 -1.79
CA VAL A 298 -2.13 7.75 -0.55
C VAL A 298 -0.83 8.57 -0.47
N THR A 299 -0.10 8.65 -1.59
CA THR A 299 1.22 9.29 -1.69
C THR A 299 1.24 10.78 -1.31
N LEU A 300 0.16 11.51 -1.63
CA LEU A 300 0.07 12.96 -1.37
C LEU A 300 -0.20 13.30 0.10
N ILE A 301 -0.74 12.37 0.89
CA ILE A 301 -1.00 12.59 2.31
C ILE A 301 0.21 12.17 3.16
N SER A 302 1.04 11.25 2.68
CA SER A 302 2.38 11.01 3.23
C SER A 302 3.24 12.29 3.24
N LEU A 303 3.09 13.13 2.20
CA LEU A 303 3.75 14.43 2.12
C LEU A 303 3.28 15.39 3.23
N SER A 304 1.98 15.47 3.51
CA SER A 304 1.43 16.42 4.50
C SER A 304 1.71 16.00 5.94
N LEU A 305 1.74 14.71 6.26
CA LEU A 305 2.08 14.25 7.62
C LEU A 305 3.49 14.65 8.05
N SER A 306 4.39 14.89 7.10
CA SER A 306 5.77 15.28 7.38
C SER A 306 5.95 16.77 7.69
N THR A 307 5.02 17.62 7.24
CA THR A 307 5.11 19.07 7.37
C THR A 307 4.64 19.58 8.72
N ASP A 308 3.79 18.82 9.42
CA ASP A 308 3.34 19.12 10.79
C ASP A 308 4.38 18.78 11.87
N VAL A 309 5.50 18.13 11.52
CA VAL A 309 6.58 17.76 12.46
C VAL A 309 7.66 18.86 12.56
N SER A 310 7.31 20.11 12.24
CA SER A 310 8.23 21.26 12.25
C SER A 310 8.11 22.17 13.46
#